data_AF-A0A7S2MEC7-F1
#
_entry.id   AF-A0A7S2MEC7-F1
#
_cell.length_a   1.000
_cell.length_b   1.000
_cell.length_c   1.000
_cell.angle_alpha   90.00
_cell.angle_beta   90.00
_cell.angle_gamma   90.00
#
_symmetry.space_group_name_H-M   'P 1'
#
loop_
_entity.id
_entity.type
_entity.pdbx_description
1 polymer ?
#
loop_
_entity_poly.entity_id
_entity_poly.type
_entity_poly.pdbx_seq_one_letter_code
_entity_poly.pdbx_strand_id
1 'polypeptide(L)'
;MNYCRSLLLAAVLASTAAAFSSSFVPSASQVSTVTSNSNLSMKIFDWKRREADESALNDVDNTEFTFDNIRPAPGARKRKTRKGRGISAGQGATCGFGMRGQKARSGRPTRPGFEGGQQPLYRRLPKFVGRPTGPGHTKTEHNIIKLDE
;
A
#
# COMPACT_ATOMS: atom_id res chain seq x y z
N MET A 1 -44.94 27.70 -29.31
CA MET A 1 -44.06 26.81 -28.50
C MET A 1 -42.70 27.50 -28.43
N ASN A 2 -42.57 28.52 -27.59
CA ASN A 2 -42.11 28.46 -26.19
C ASN A 2 -40.68 27.90 -26.17
N TYR A 3 -39.65 28.61 -25.75
CA TYR A 3 -39.46 29.04 -24.36
C TYR A 3 -38.69 30.36 -24.21
N CYS A 4 -39.17 31.14 -23.24
CA CYS A 4 -38.71 32.44 -22.80
C CYS A 4 -37.33 32.40 -22.12
N ARG A 5 -36.54 33.44 -22.39
CA ARG A 5 -35.39 33.88 -21.58
C ARG A 5 -35.84 35.01 -20.63
N SER A 6 -35.00 35.25 -19.61
CA SER A 6 -35.02 36.39 -18.65
C SER A 6 -35.98 36.19 -17.46
N LEU A 7 -35.72 36.57 -16.21
CA LEU A 7 -34.78 37.54 -15.62
C LEU A 7 -34.63 37.23 -14.10
N LEU A 8 -33.48 37.58 -13.53
CA LEU A 8 -33.20 37.77 -12.10
C LEU A 8 -34.24 38.70 -11.42
N LEU A 9 -34.58 38.50 -10.14
CA LEU A 9 -34.25 39.42 -9.01
C LEU A 9 -34.83 38.94 -7.65
N ALA A 10 -34.17 39.37 -6.59
CA ALA A 10 -34.27 38.99 -5.18
C ALA A 10 -35.51 39.46 -4.39
N ALA A 11 -35.75 38.84 -3.22
CA ALA A 11 -36.15 39.53 -1.98
C ALA A 11 -36.00 38.59 -0.76
N VAL A 12 -35.10 38.94 0.15
CA VAL A 12 -34.97 38.42 1.52
C VAL A 12 -35.68 39.40 2.44
N LEU A 13 -36.62 38.94 3.28
CA LEU A 13 -37.16 39.71 4.40
C LEU A 13 -37.35 38.81 5.63
N ALA A 14 -36.91 39.35 6.77
CA ALA A 14 -36.67 38.71 8.05
C ALA A 14 -37.91 38.52 8.94
N SER A 15 -37.85 37.53 9.83
CA SER A 15 -38.65 37.35 11.07
C SER A 15 -38.12 36.05 11.72
N THR A 16 -37.86 35.85 13.02
CA THR A 16 -38.03 36.59 14.27
C THR A 16 -37.14 35.88 15.32
N ALA A 17 -36.58 36.65 16.25
CA ALA A 17 -35.80 36.13 17.39
C ALA A 17 -36.74 35.57 18.49
N ALA A 18 -36.37 34.43 19.07
CA ALA A 18 -36.90 33.98 20.36
C ALA A 18 -35.76 33.35 21.17
N ALA A 19 -35.56 33.93 22.35
CA ALA A 19 -34.52 33.60 23.32
C ALA A 19 -34.74 32.23 23.97
N PHE A 20 -33.68 31.43 24.07
CA PHE A 20 -33.65 30.23 24.92
C PHE A 20 -32.74 30.51 26.11
N SER A 21 -33.34 31.00 27.20
CA SER A 21 -32.70 31.11 28.51
C SER A 21 -33.10 29.89 29.36
N SER A 22 -32.18 28.97 29.58
CA SER A 22 -32.18 28.17 30.82
C SER A 22 -30.76 27.72 31.15
N SER A 23 -30.41 27.98 32.40
CA SER A 23 -29.13 27.86 33.08
C SER A 23 -28.48 26.48 33.01
N PHE A 24 -27.26 26.41 32.46
CA PHE A 24 -26.35 25.29 32.65
C PHE A 24 -25.41 25.60 33.81
N VAL A 25 -25.56 24.89 34.93
CA VAL A 25 -24.68 24.96 36.10
C VAL A 25 -23.55 23.95 35.90
N PRO A 26 -22.27 24.34 35.84
CA PRO A 26 -21.19 23.37 35.90
C PRO A 26 -20.94 22.98 37.37
N SER A 27 -21.29 21.74 37.73
CA SER A 27 -20.90 21.15 39.00
C SER A 27 -19.38 20.99 39.07
N ALA A 28 -18.81 21.37 40.21
CA ALA A 28 -17.39 21.43 40.47
C ALA A 28 -16.66 20.09 40.29
N SER A 29 -15.46 20.17 39.74
CA SER A 29 -14.49 19.08 39.60
C SER A 29 -14.06 18.53 40.96
N GLN A 30 -14.36 17.25 41.22
CA GLN A 30 -13.66 16.46 42.23
C GLN A 30 -12.38 15.89 41.59
N VAL A 31 -11.24 16.51 41.91
CA VAL A 31 -9.90 16.02 41.57
C VAL A 31 -9.62 14.77 42.41
N SER A 32 -9.57 13.61 41.78
CA SER A 32 -9.03 12.39 42.38
C SER A 32 -7.59 12.21 41.89
N THR A 33 -6.63 12.55 42.75
CA THR A 33 -5.23 12.17 42.59
C THR A 33 -5.05 10.74 43.10
N VAL A 34 -4.91 9.77 42.19
CA VAL A 34 -4.34 8.45 42.51
C VAL A 34 -3.22 8.14 41.53
N THR A 35 -2.01 8.40 42.03
CA THR A 35 -0.74 7.70 41.87
C THR A 35 -0.59 6.68 40.72
N SER A 36 0.28 7.06 39.79
CA SER A 36 1.20 6.28 38.94
C SER A 36 1.01 4.77 38.83
N ASN A 37 0.73 4.32 37.60
CA ASN A 37 1.61 3.41 36.87
C ASN A 37 1.45 3.69 35.38
N SER A 38 2.44 4.36 34.80
CA SER A 38 2.54 4.59 33.37
C SER A 38 2.78 3.27 32.66
N ASN A 39 1.71 2.67 32.16
CA ASN A 39 1.81 1.77 31.01
C ASN A 39 0.60 1.99 30.09
N LEU A 40 0.53 3.18 29.51
CA LEU A 40 -0.21 3.41 28.27
C LEU A 40 0.52 2.67 27.15
N SER A 41 0.34 1.36 27.11
CA SER A 41 0.54 0.57 25.90
C SER A 41 -0.55 1.00 24.92
N MET A 42 -0.27 2.04 24.14
CA MET A 42 -1.00 2.27 22.91
C MET A 42 -0.91 0.96 22.12
N LYS A 43 -2.03 0.25 21.96
CA LYS A 43 -2.15 -0.81 20.95
C LYS A 43 -2.05 -0.13 19.59
N ILE A 44 -0.82 0.09 19.15
CA ILE A 44 -0.49 0.28 17.74
C ILE A 44 -1.06 -0.97 17.07
N PHE A 45 -2.10 -0.78 16.28
CA PHE A 45 -2.63 -1.78 15.37
C PHE A 45 -1.54 -2.12 14.33
N ASP A 46 -0.56 -2.92 14.76
CA ASP A 46 0.43 -3.51 13.88
C ASP A 46 -0.10 -4.87 13.43
N TRP A 47 -0.86 -4.86 12.34
CA TRP A 47 -1.38 -6.07 11.69
C TRP A 47 -0.27 -7.04 11.22
N LYS A 48 1.01 -6.70 11.42
CA LYS A 48 2.17 -7.49 11.03
C LYS A 48 2.89 -8.22 12.17
N ARG A 49 2.55 -8.01 13.43
CA ARG A 49 3.14 -8.82 14.50
C ARG A 49 2.24 -10.02 14.82
N ARG A 50 2.40 -11.08 14.02
CA ARG A 50 2.12 -12.43 14.52
C ARG A 50 3.25 -12.72 15.51
N GLU A 51 3.07 -12.36 16.78
CA GLU A 51 3.79 -13.02 17.86
C GLU A 51 3.52 -14.52 17.62
N ALA A 52 4.52 -15.26 17.16
CA ALA A 52 4.53 -16.66 17.50
C ALA A 52 4.78 -16.66 19.01
N ASP A 53 4.01 -17.45 19.76
CA ASP A 53 4.35 -17.74 21.15
C ASP A 53 5.67 -18.52 21.13
N GLU A 54 6.80 -17.80 21.06
CA GLU A 54 8.16 -18.34 20.98
C GLU A 54 8.56 -19.02 22.29
N SER A 55 7.81 -18.85 23.38
CA SER A 55 8.16 -19.40 24.70
C SER A 55 8.00 -20.93 24.82
N ALA A 56 7.25 -21.59 23.93
CA ALA A 56 7.03 -23.04 23.97
C ALA A 56 7.88 -23.82 22.94
N LEU A 57 8.73 -23.15 22.15
CA LEU A 57 9.58 -23.76 21.11
C LEU A 57 11.09 -23.61 21.38
N ASN A 58 11.48 -23.01 22.50
CA ASN A 58 12.87 -22.68 22.82
C ASN A 58 13.63 -23.76 23.60
N ASP A 59 13.02 -24.92 23.90
CA ASP A 59 13.77 -26.08 24.39
C ASP A 59 14.34 -26.84 23.20
N VAL A 60 15.33 -26.23 22.54
CA VAL A 60 16.04 -26.76 21.36
C VAL A 60 16.65 -28.15 21.64
N ASP A 61 16.92 -28.45 22.91
CA ASP A 61 17.54 -29.70 23.36
C ASP A 61 16.53 -30.84 23.64
N ASN A 62 15.22 -30.56 23.76
CA ASN A 62 14.19 -31.56 24.11
C ASN A 62 13.06 -31.70 23.08
N THR A 63 13.15 -31.00 21.94
CA THR A 63 12.12 -31.02 20.88
C THR A 63 12.55 -31.93 19.72
N GLU A 64 11.99 -33.13 19.66
CA GLU A 64 12.18 -34.00 18.51
C GLU A 64 11.49 -33.41 17.26
N PHE A 65 12.20 -33.40 16.13
CA PHE A 65 11.64 -32.93 14.86
C PHE A 65 10.73 -33.99 14.23
N THR A 66 9.45 -33.96 14.59
CA THR A 66 8.39 -34.74 13.95
C THR A 66 7.73 -33.94 12.81
N PHE A 67 7.11 -34.62 11.84
CA PHE A 67 6.40 -33.99 10.72
C PHE A 67 5.37 -32.92 11.18
N ASP A 68 4.68 -33.16 12.31
CA ASP A 68 3.62 -32.28 12.81
C ASP A 68 4.14 -30.95 13.37
N ASN A 69 5.42 -30.88 13.75
CA ASN A 69 6.01 -29.76 14.50
C ASN A 69 6.87 -28.82 13.63
N ILE A 70 7.10 -29.16 12.37
CA ILE A 70 7.92 -28.35 11.46
C ILE A 70 7.11 -27.18 10.92
N ARG A 71 7.58 -25.95 11.14
CA ARG A 71 6.97 -24.72 10.63
C ARG A 71 8.01 -23.85 9.92
N PRO A 72 7.64 -23.12 8.84
CA PRO A 72 8.56 -22.20 8.20
C PRO A 72 8.82 -20.98 9.10
N ALA A 73 10.04 -20.43 9.01
CA ALA A 73 10.39 -19.19 9.70
C ALA A 73 9.37 -18.07 9.41
N PRO A 74 9.07 -17.21 10.40
CA PRO A 74 8.10 -16.14 10.23
C PRO A 74 8.51 -15.23 9.06
N GLY A 75 7.58 -15.01 8.13
CA GLY A 75 7.83 -14.19 6.94
C GLY A 75 8.41 -14.92 5.73
N ALA A 76 8.88 -16.17 5.86
CA ALA A 76 9.41 -16.96 4.74
C ALA A 76 8.36 -17.22 3.65
N ARG A 77 7.08 -17.40 4.03
CA ARG A 77 5.97 -17.59 3.10
C ARG A 77 4.84 -16.60 3.38
N LYS A 78 4.44 -15.83 2.36
CA LYS A 78 3.31 -14.87 2.41
C LYS A 78 2.14 -15.40 1.59
N ARG A 79 0.92 -15.31 2.14
CA ARG A 79 -0.31 -15.72 1.43
C ARG A 79 -0.56 -14.79 0.24
N LYS A 80 -0.75 -15.36 -0.96
CA LYS A 80 -1.10 -14.59 -2.17
C LYS A 80 -2.54 -14.06 -2.06
N THR A 81 -2.78 -12.88 -2.62
CA THR A 81 -4.13 -12.32 -2.73
C THR A 81 -4.91 -13.05 -3.83
N ARG A 82 -6.11 -13.54 -3.49
CA ARG A 82 -7.02 -14.17 -4.46
C ARG A 82 -7.95 -13.09 -5.01
N LYS A 83 -7.66 -12.63 -6.23
CA LYS A 83 -8.43 -11.58 -6.92
C LYS A 83 -9.84 -12.07 -7.26
N GLY A 84 -10.81 -11.15 -7.36
CA GLY A 84 -12.19 -11.47 -7.76
C GLY A 84 -12.99 -12.20 -6.68
N ARG A 85 -12.75 -11.91 -5.39
CA ARG A 85 -13.42 -12.54 -4.24
C ARG A 85 -14.06 -11.50 -3.32
N GLY A 86 -14.93 -10.68 -3.89
CA GLY A 86 -15.63 -9.62 -3.17
C GLY A 86 -14.77 -8.40 -2.86
N ILE A 87 -15.41 -7.27 -2.61
CA ILE A 87 -14.74 -5.97 -2.41
C ILE A 87 -13.95 -5.96 -1.10
N SER A 88 -14.47 -6.60 -0.05
CA SER A 88 -13.82 -6.69 1.26
C SER A 88 -12.44 -7.37 1.22
N ALA A 89 -12.21 -8.28 0.26
CA ALA A 89 -10.90 -8.91 0.05
C ALA A 89 -9.87 -8.00 -0.68
N GLY A 90 -10.24 -6.77 -1.04
CA GLY A 90 -9.38 -5.72 -1.60
C GLY A 90 -9.43 -5.61 -3.13
N GLN A 91 -9.37 -6.71 -3.87
CA GLN A 91 -9.33 -6.72 -5.35
C GLN A 91 -10.55 -7.43 -5.94
N GLY A 92 -11.74 -7.01 -5.51
CA GLY A 92 -13.02 -7.67 -5.83
C GLY A 92 -13.60 -7.35 -7.19
N ALA A 93 -13.86 -6.06 -7.46
CA ALA A 93 -14.63 -5.64 -8.63
C ALA A 93 -13.82 -5.77 -9.94
N THR A 94 -12.77 -4.94 -10.10
CA THR A 94 -11.98 -4.88 -11.33
C THR A 94 -10.68 -5.68 -11.26
N CYS A 95 -10.45 -6.41 -10.16
CA CYS A 95 -9.20 -7.14 -9.89
C CYS A 95 -7.91 -6.28 -9.99
N GLY A 96 -8.07 -4.95 -9.92
CA GLY A 96 -6.99 -3.97 -10.05
C GLY A 96 -6.70 -3.51 -11.48
N PHE A 97 -7.51 -3.92 -12.46
CA PHE A 97 -7.31 -3.55 -13.87
C PHE A 97 -8.02 -2.24 -14.28
N GLY A 98 -8.93 -1.73 -13.44
CA GLY A 98 -9.68 -0.50 -13.71
C GLY A 98 -10.86 -0.70 -14.68
N MET A 99 -11.20 0.35 -15.43
CA MET A 99 -12.30 0.36 -16.39
C MET A 99 -11.93 -0.37 -17.69
N ARG A 100 -12.88 -0.43 -18.64
CA ARG A 100 -12.72 -1.03 -19.97
C ARG A 100 -11.59 -0.33 -20.75
N GLY A 101 -10.52 -1.07 -21.02
CA GLY A 101 -9.39 -0.64 -21.85
C GLY A 101 -8.55 -1.84 -22.31
N GLN A 102 -7.58 -1.63 -23.20
CA GLN A 102 -6.76 -2.72 -23.76
C GLN A 102 -6.04 -3.54 -22.67
N LYS A 103 -5.55 -2.88 -21.61
CA LYS A 103 -4.86 -3.53 -20.47
C LYS A 103 -5.76 -4.37 -19.56
N ALA A 104 -7.08 -4.15 -19.61
CA ALA A 104 -8.06 -4.90 -18.83
C ALA A 104 -8.59 -6.15 -19.54
N ARG A 105 -8.20 -6.37 -20.81
CA ARG A 105 -8.62 -7.54 -21.58
C ARG A 105 -7.66 -8.71 -21.36
N SER A 106 -8.20 -9.93 -21.45
CA SER A 106 -7.39 -11.14 -21.47
C SER A 106 -6.53 -11.19 -22.74
N GLY A 107 -5.30 -11.69 -22.61
CA GLY A 107 -4.39 -11.89 -23.73
C GLY A 107 -3.01 -11.26 -23.49
N ARG A 108 -2.19 -11.24 -24.54
CA ARG A 108 -0.85 -10.66 -24.49
C ARG A 108 -0.94 -9.13 -24.43
N PRO A 109 -0.33 -8.47 -23.43
CA PRO A 109 -0.30 -7.02 -23.40
C PRO A 109 0.59 -6.48 -24.52
N THR A 110 0.47 -5.18 -24.76
CA THR A 110 1.37 -4.42 -25.62
C THR A 110 2.84 -4.69 -25.25
N ARG A 111 3.69 -4.96 -26.24
CA ARG A 111 5.11 -5.25 -26.00
C ARG A 111 5.79 -4.13 -25.20
N PRO A 112 6.67 -4.46 -24.23
CA PRO A 112 7.52 -3.45 -23.60
C PRO A 112 8.30 -2.65 -24.66
N GLY A 113 8.38 -1.33 -24.49
CA GLY A 113 9.02 -0.43 -25.44
C GLY A 113 8.19 -0.12 -26.70
N PHE A 114 6.90 -0.40 -26.72
CA PHE A 114 5.99 0.16 -27.74
C PHE A 114 5.36 1.45 -27.22
N GLU A 115 5.50 2.52 -27.99
CA GLU A 115 5.05 3.88 -27.64
C GLU A 115 3.84 4.30 -28.50
N GLY A 116 2.90 3.39 -28.76
CA GLY A 116 1.63 3.76 -29.41
C GLY A 116 1.71 4.01 -30.92
N GLY A 117 2.77 3.57 -31.59
CA GLY A 117 3.01 3.81 -33.02
C GLY A 117 4.13 4.82 -33.28
N GLN A 118 4.55 5.57 -32.26
CA GLN A 118 5.76 6.39 -32.33
C GLN A 118 7.00 5.51 -32.51
N GLN A 119 8.04 5.99 -33.22
CA GLN A 119 9.33 5.30 -33.30
C GLN A 119 9.87 5.12 -31.88
N PRO A 120 10.05 3.89 -31.37
CA PRO A 120 10.36 3.69 -29.96
C PRO A 120 11.77 4.16 -29.60
N LEU A 121 12.00 4.50 -28.32
CA LEU A 121 13.24 5.08 -27.81
C LEU A 121 14.50 4.31 -28.23
N TYR A 122 14.49 2.98 -28.16
CA TYR A 122 15.63 2.13 -28.53
C TYR A 122 16.01 2.19 -30.02
N ARG A 123 15.15 2.77 -30.86
CA ARG A 123 15.46 3.08 -32.27
C ARG A 123 15.83 4.53 -32.51
N ARG A 124 15.52 5.44 -31.58
CA ARG A 124 15.87 6.86 -31.69
C ARG A 124 17.31 7.11 -31.26
N LEU A 125 17.76 6.39 -30.23
CA LEU A 125 19.12 6.51 -29.72
C LEU A 125 20.10 5.77 -30.62
N PRO A 126 21.30 6.33 -30.87
CA PRO A 126 22.36 5.61 -31.56
C PRO A 126 22.81 4.40 -30.76
N LYS A 127 23.32 3.38 -31.45
CA LYS A 127 23.92 2.22 -30.78
C LYS A 127 25.18 2.66 -30.03
N PHE A 128 25.39 2.08 -28.84
CA PHE A 128 26.60 2.34 -28.07
C PHE A 128 27.83 1.79 -28.82
N VAL A 129 28.82 2.66 -29.06
CA VAL A 129 30.01 2.36 -29.86
C VAL A 129 30.87 1.22 -29.31
N GLY A 130 30.90 1.03 -27.98
CA GLY A 130 31.72 0.00 -27.32
C GLY A 130 31.12 -1.40 -27.29
N ARG A 131 29.96 -1.64 -27.92
CA ARG A 131 29.34 -2.97 -28.00
C ARG A 131 29.45 -3.51 -29.44
N PRO A 132 30.41 -4.41 -29.73
CA PRO A 132 30.57 -5.00 -31.05
C PRO A 132 29.36 -5.87 -31.36
N THR A 133 28.97 -5.88 -32.64
CA THR A 133 27.83 -6.67 -33.15
C THR A 133 28.29 -8.09 -33.53
N GLY A 134 29.27 -8.66 -32.81
CA GLY A 134 29.96 -9.92 -33.14
C GLY A 134 30.54 -10.62 -31.91
N PRO A 135 31.28 -11.74 -32.08
CA PRO A 135 31.83 -12.54 -30.99
C PRO A 135 32.49 -11.62 -29.96
N GLY A 136 31.94 -11.66 -28.74
CA GLY A 136 32.11 -10.60 -27.75
C GLY A 136 33.57 -10.36 -27.37
N HIS A 137 33.83 -9.15 -26.89
CA HIS A 137 35.09 -8.83 -26.24
C HIS A 137 35.20 -9.64 -24.94
N THR A 138 36.10 -10.62 -24.91
CA THR A 138 36.53 -11.27 -23.68
C THR A 138 37.29 -10.24 -22.85
N LYS A 139 36.71 -9.79 -21.73
CA LYS A 139 37.42 -8.96 -20.78
C LYS A 139 38.16 -9.89 -19.83
N THR A 140 39.49 -9.78 -19.80
CA THR A 140 40.29 -10.38 -18.73
C THR A 140 40.07 -9.54 -17.48
N GLU A 141 39.37 -10.08 -16.50
CA GLU A 141 39.12 -9.39 -15.23
C GLU A 141 40.31 -9.59 -14.30
N HIS A 142 40.94 -8.49 -13.89
CA HIS A 142 42.00 -8.50 -12.90
C HIS A 142 41.44 -8.01 -11.57
N ASN A 143 41.81 -8.70 -10.48
CA ASN A 143 41.48 -8.21 -9.14
C ASN A 143 42.30 -6.94 -8.85
N ILE A 144 41.63 -5.91 -8.39
CA ILE A 144 42.27 -4.68 -7.93
C ILE A 144 42.84 -4.97 -6.55
N ILE A 145 44.15 -5.22 -6.47
CA ILE A 145 44.87 -5.36 -5.22
C ILE A 145 45.30 -3.96 -4.81
N LYS A 146 44.74 -3.45 -3.70
CA LYS A 146 45.24 -2.23 -3.06
C LYS A 146 46.54 -2.59 -2.34
N LEU A 147 47.58 -1.78 -2.54
CA LEU A 147 48.93 -2.08 -2.08
C LEU A 147 49.23 -1.58 -0.67
N ASP A 148 48.30 -0.85 -0.07
CA ASP A 148 48.40 -0.41 1.32
C ASP A 148 47.22 -1.01 2.08
N GLU A 149 47.51 -1.57 3.26
CA GLU A 149 46.56 -2.13 4.22
C GLU A 149 45.36 -1.19 4.48
#